data_AF-Q4QPE4-F1
#
_entry.id   AF-Q4QPE4-F1
#
_cell.length_a   1.000
_cell.length_b   1.000
_cell.length_c   1.000
_cell.angle_alpha   90.00
_cell.angle_beta   90.00
_cell.angle_gamma   90.00
#
_symmetry.space_group_name_H-M   'P 1'
#
loop_
_entity.id
_entity.type
_entity.pdbx_description
1 polymer ?
#
loop_
_entity_poly.entity_id
_entity_poly.type
_entity_poly.pdbx_seq_one_letter_code
_entity_poly.pdbx_strand_id
1 'polypeptide(L)'
;MFYYVNSGLELITLTTQEFISEFLGKATTPKGIEPNHFYDPQTKLVYAWYSGKCVATSEYQYTPQEAEALLVELALENASNNGDGSIMFQPSPTKEALIADMSNYLEYCIDDESEHDLEFAAKIKQIIDSLKTSD
;
A
#
# COMPACT_ATOMS: atom_id res chain seq x y z
N MET A 1 -0.91 -7.83 7.03
CA MET A 1 -0.66 -8.20 5.63
C MET A 1 -1.45 -7.27 4.75
N PHE A 2 -0.93 -6.95 3.57
CA PHE A 2 -1.57 -6.15 2.53
C PHE A 2 -1.36 -6.80 1.17
N TYR A 3 -2.35 -6.63 0.29
CA TYR A 3 -2.37 -7.17 -1.06
C TYR A 3 -2.70 -6.05 -2.03
N TYR A 4 -1.97 -5.94 -3.13
CA TYR A 4 -2.30 -5.00 -4.20
C TYR A 4 -1.81 -5.54 -5.55
N VAL A 5 -2.24 -4.91 -6.64
CA VAL A 5 -1.75 -5.25 -7.98
C VAL A 5 -1.11 -4.01 -8.59
N ASN A 6 0.14 -4.15 -9.05
CA ASN A 6 0.86 -3.07 -9.69
C ASN A 6 0.41 -2.85 -11.15
N SER A 7 0.89 -1.79 -11.80
CA SER A 7 0.57 -1.47 -13.20
C SER A 7 1.09 -2.52 -14.21
N GLY A 8 2.03 -3.36 -13.80
CA GLY A 8 2.50 -4.54 -14.54
C GLY A 8 1.58 -5.76 -14.43
N LEU A 9 0.48 -5.68 -13.69
CA LEU A 9 -0.44 -6.79 -13.38
C LEU A 9 0.21 -7.90 -12.56
N GLU A 10 1.09 -7.53 -11.63
CA GLU A 10 1.69 -8.46 -10.68
C GLU A 10 0.99 -8.32 -9.32
N LEU A 11 0.64 -9.47 -8.72
CA LEU A 11 0.15 -9.51 -7.35
C LEU A 11 1.31 -9.30 -6.38
N ILE A 12 1.22 -8.24 -5.59
CA ILE A 12 2.18 -7.93 -4.54
C ILE A 12 1.55 -8.20 -3.18
N THR A 13 2.28 -8.91 -2.34
CA THR A 13 1.87 -9.25 -0.97
C THR A 13 2.92 -8.76 0.00
N LEU A 14 2.52 -7.93 0.95
CA LEU A 14 3.42 -7.31 1.92
C LEU A 14 2.95 -7.60 3.36
N THR A 15 3.88 -7.77 4.27
CA THR A 15 3.60 -7.61 5.72
C THR A 15 3.19 -6.17 6.01
N THR A 16 2.61 -5.93 7.18
CA THR A 16 2.22 -4.56 7.60
C THR A 16 3.44 -3.63 7.61
N GLN A 17 4.60 -4.12 8.06
CA GLN A 17 5.82 -3.32 8.14
C GLN A 17 6.44 -3.04 6.77
N GLU A 18 6.41 -4.01 5.86
CA GLU A 18 6.83 -3.79 4.46
C GLU A 18 5.90 -2.81 3.75
N PHE A 19 4.58 -2.93 3.95
CA PHE A 19 3.59 -2.00 3.42
C PHE A 19 3.86 -0.56 3.87
N ILE A 20 4.06 -0.34 5.16
CA ILE A 20 4.41 0.97 5.71
C ILE A 20 5.71 1.48 5.07
N SER A 21 6.75 0.64 5.00
CA SER A 21 8.04 1.04 4.42
C SER A 21 7.96 1.38 2.93
N GLU A 22 7.15 0.65 2.17
CA GLU A 22 6.96 0.85 0.73
C GLU A 22 6.32 2.21 0.46
N PHE A 23 5.19 2.49 1.12
CA PHE A 23 4.36 3.64 0.78
C PHE A 23 4.66 4.91 1.59
N LEU A 24 5.33 4.82 2.74
CA LEU A 24 5.88 6.01 3.41
C LEU A 24 7.29 6.36 2.94
N GLY A 25 7.98 5.40 2.33
CA GLY A 25 9.31 5.56 1.79
C GLY A 25 10.38 5.79 2.86
N LYS A 26 11.56 6.18 2.38
CA LYS A 26 12.74 6.43 3.21
C LYS A 26 13.23 7.86 3.00
N ALA A 27 13.85 8.42 4.04
CA ALA A 27 14.48 9.72 4.01
C ALA A 27 15.99 9.60 4.14
N THR A 28 16.73 10.49 3.47
CA THR A 28 18.16 10.68 3.74
C THR A 28 18.29 11.58 4.97
N THR A 29 19.00 11.10 5.98
CA THR A 29 19.17 11.74 7.28
C THR A 29 20.66 11.87 7.61
N PRO A 30 21.04 12.64 8.65
CA PRO A 30 22.43 12.70 9.11
C PRO A 30 23.03 11.35 9.52
N LYS A 31 22.18 10.34 9.80
CA LYS A 31 22.60 9.00 10.22
C LYS A 31 22.60 7.98 9.07
N GLY A 32 22.12 8.35 7.88
CA GLY A 32 22.01 7.47 6.72
C GLY A 32 20.61 7.48 6.13
N ILE A 33 20.17 6.34 5.59
CA ILE A 33 18.80 6.19 5.07
C ILE A 33 17.94 5.54 6.15
N GLU A 34 16.91 6.25 6.58
CA GLU A 34 15.99 5.83 7.64
C GLU A 34 14.53 5.88 7.13
N PRO A 35 13.57 5.21 7.80
CA PRO A 35 12.16 5.35 7.48
C PRO A 35 11.73 6.81 7.51
N ASN A 36 10.93 7.23 6.54
CA ASN A 36 10.48 8.62 6.46
C ASN A 36 9.58 8.98 7.65
N HIS A 37 8.77 8.03 8.13
CA HIS A 37 7.95 8.14 9.34
C HIS A 37 8.26 6.97 10.28
N PHE A 38 8.25 7.21 11.59
CA PHE A 38 8.49 6.17 12.59
C PHE A 38 7.93 6.53 13.97
N TYR A 39 7.61 5.51 14.77
CA TYR A 39 7.21 5.66 16.18
C TYR A 39 8.44 5.58 17.10
N ASP A 40 8.55 6.49 18.06
CA ASP A 40 9.55 6.42 19.12
C ASP A 40 8.92 5.96 20.45
N PRO A 41 9.28 4.78 20.98
CA PRO A 41 8.72 4.26 22.21
C PRO A 41 9.11 5.05 23.48
N GLN A 42 10.18 5.85 23.43
CA GLN A 42 10.61 6.65 24.60
C GLN A 42 9.71 7.87 24.80
N THR A 43 9.44 8.59 23.71
CA THR A 43 8.59 9.79 23.71
C THR A 43 7.12 9.48 23.46
N LYS A 44 6.82 8.28 22.95
CA LYS A 44 5.50 7.82 22.51
C LYS A 44 4.91 8.65 21.37
N LEU A 45 5.74 9.32 20.59
CA LEU A 45 5.33 10.15 19.47
C LEU A 45 5.64 9.47 18.15
N VAL A 46 4.91 9.86 17.10
CA VAL A 46 5.26 9.55 15.71
C VAL A 46 6.06 10.73 15.16
N TYR A 47 7.20 10.42 14.56
CA TYR A 47 8.10 11.36 13.93
C TYR A 47 8.10 11.18 12.42
N ALA A 48 8.47 12.25 11.72
CA ALA A 48 8.75 12.23 10.31
C ALA A 48 9.98 13.08 9.95
N TRP A 49 10.61 12.74 8.84
CA TRP A 49 11.73 13.49 8.29
C TRP A 49 11.26 14.48 7.23
N TYR A 50 11.47 15.78 7.48
CA TYR A 50 11.21 16.84 6.50
C TYR A 50 12.48 17.64 6.25
N SER A 51 12.98 17.62 5.01
CA SER A 51 14.18 18.37 4.60
C SER A 51 15.38 18.17 5.55
N GLY A 52 15.63 16.91 5.96
CA GLY A 52 16.72 16.54 6.86
C GLY A 52 16.51 16.86 8.33
N LYS A 53 15.31 17.34 8.73
CA LYS A 53 14.92 17.55 10.13
C LYS A 53 13.94 16.48 10.58
N CYS A 54 14.18 15.92 11.76
CA CYS A 54 13.24 15.04 12.43
C CYS A 54 12.28 15.88 13.28
N VAL A 55 10.98 15.76 13.02
CA VAL A 55 9.92 16.50 13.72
C VAL A 55 8.81 15.55 14.12
N ALA A 56 8.18 15.81 15.27
CA ALA A 56 6.99 15.08 15.65
C ALA A 56 5.83 15.47 14.72
N THR A 57 5.04 14.49 14.28
CA THR A 57 3.86 14.74 13.43
C THR A 57 2.72 15.38 14.22
N SER A 58 2.68 15.12 15.53
CA SER A 58 1.78 15.76 16.50
C SER A 58 2.38 15.66 17.90
N GLU A 59 1.78 16.35 18.88
CA GLU A 59 2.11 16.21 20.30
C GLU A 59 1.32 15.07 20.99
N TYR A 60 0.51 14.31 20.24
CA TYR A 60 -0.28 13.21 20.78
C TYR A 60 0.60 12.01 21.10
N GLN A 61 0.43 11.43 22.30
CA GLN A 61 1.16 10.24 22.71
C GLN A 61 0.37 8.98 22.35
N TYR A 62 0.94 8.15 21.50
CA TYR A 62 0.35 6.92 21.00
C TYR A 62 0.80 5.71 21.82
N THR A 63 -0.07 4.73 21.97
CA THR A 63 0.36 3.34 22.21
C THR A 63 1.03 2.77 20.95
N PRO A 64 1.83 1.69 21.05
CA PRO A 64 2.43 1.06 19.88
C PRO A 64 1.40 0.65 18.82
N GLN A 65 0.23 0.17 19.24
CA GLN A 65 -0.86 -0.24 18.35
C GLN A 65 -1.50 0.95 17.63
N GLU A 66 -1.75 2.06 18.33
CA GLU A 66 -2.30 3.27 17.71
C GLU A 66 -1.29 3.91 16.73
N ALA A 67 0.00 3.87 17.07
CA ALA A 67 1.04 4.36 16.19
C ALA A 67 1.17 3.52 14.91
N GLU A 68 1.08 2.19 15.02
CA GLU A 68 1.07 1.31 13.84
C GLU A 68 -0.17 1.58 12.96
N ALA A 69 -1.35 1.74 13.58
CA ALA A 69 -2.57 2.09 12.85
C ALA A 69 -2.44 3.42 12.08
N LEU A 70 -1.90 4.46 12.72
CA LEU A 70 -1.64 5.75 12.06
C LEU A 70 -0.67 5.61 10.89
N LEU A 71 0.43 4.85 11.06
CA LEU A 71 1.40 4.64 9.97
C LEU A 71 0.78 3.87 8.80
N VAL A 72 -0.11 2.92 9.08
CA VAL A 72 -0.89 2.22 8.05
C VAL A 72 -1.82 3.17 7.31
N GLU A 73 -2.54 4.05 8.02
CA GLU A 73 -3.43 5.05 7.41
C GLU A 73 -2.65 5.98 6.47
N LEU A 74 -1.53 6.53 6.92
CA LEU A 74 -0.66 7.37 6.08
C LEU A 74 -0.13 6.62 4.85
N ALA A 75 0.21 5.33 5.00
CA ALA A 75 0.67 4.50 3.89
C ALA A 75 -0.45 4.26 2.87
N LEU A 76 -1.69 4.05 3.32
CA LEU A 76 -2.87 3.93 2.45
C LEU A 76 -3.19 5.23 1.71
N GLU A 77 -3.06 6.38 2.38
CA GLU A 77 -3.22 7.70 1.75
C GLU A 77 -2.19 7.92 0.65
N ASN A 78 -0.91 7.58 0.90
CA ASN A 78 0.13 7.68 -0.10
C ASN A 78 -0.07 6.73 -1.28
N ALA A 79 -0.48 5.48 -1.03
CA ALA A 79 -0.84 4.54 -2.10
C ALA A 79 -1.99 5.07 -2.96
N SER A 80 -3.04 5.62 -2.31
CA SER A 80 -4.21 6.17 -2.99
C SER A 80 -3.87 7.38 -3.88
N ASN A 81 -2.89 8.18 -3.48
CA ASN A 81 -2.42 9.32 -4.27
C ASN A 81 -1.77 8.88 -5.59
N ASN A 82 -1.31 7.62 -5.72
CA ASN A 82 -0.83 6.92 -6.94
C ASN A 82 -0.15 7.83 -8.00
N GLY A 83 0.70 8.75 -7.55
CA GLY A 83 1.16 9.87 -8.39
C GLY A 83 2.07 9.45 -9.55
N ASP A 84 2.63 8.24 -9.49
CA ASP A 84 3.47 7.64 -10.52
C ASP A 84 2.74 6.59 -11.38
N GLY A 85 1.46 6.30 -11.07
CA GLY A 85 0.65 5.31 -11.79
C GLY A 85 1.14 3.87 -11.60
N SER A 86 1.94 3.58 -10.57
CA SER A 86 2.49 2.25 -10.32
C SER A 86 1.47 1.25 -9.78
N ILE A 87 0.32 1.71 -9.27
CA ILE A 87 -0.74 0.87 -8.71
C ILE A 87 -1.89 0.76 -9.71
N MET A 88 -2.29 -0.48 -10.02
CA MET A 88 -3.49 -0.78 -10.81
C MET A 88 -4.71 -0.96 -9.90
N PHE A 89 -4.57 -1.79 -8.86
CA PHE A 89 -5.61 -2.04 -7.86
C PHE A 89 -5.08 -1.73 -6.47
N GLN A 90 -5.87 -0.98 -5.70
CA GLN A 90 -5.40 -0.35 -4.46
C GLN A 90 -5.06 -1.38 -3.37
N PRO A 91 -4.07 -1.09 -2.50
CA PRO A 91 -3.74 -1.97 -1.40
C PRO A 91 -4.90 -2.22 -0.44
N SER A 92 -5.11 -3.49 -0.13
CA SER A 92 -6.17 -3.97 0.76
C SER A 92 -5.61 -4.87 1.86
N PRO A 93 -6.12 -4.78 3.10
CA PRO A 93 -5.68 -5.64 4.21
C PRO A 93 -6.21 -7.08 4.10
N THR A 94 -7.16 -7.34 3.19
CA THR A 94 -7.77 -8.65 2.97
C THR A 94 -7.78 -9.01 1.48
N LYS A 95 -7.70 -10.30 1.18
CA LYS A 95 -7.75 -10.82 -0.20
C LYS A 95 -9.13 -10.56 -0.80
N GLU A 96 -10.18 -10.68 0.00
CA GLU A 96 -11.58 -10.52 -0.40
C GLU A 96 -11.88 -9.11 -0.90
N ALA A 97 -11.34 -8.08 -0.24
CA ALA A 97 -11.52 -6.70 -0.67
C ALA A 97 -10.85 -6.44 -2.03
N LEU A 98 -9.62 -6.93 -2.22
CA LEU A 98 -8.91 -6.82 -3.50
C LEU A 98 -9.62 -7.61 -4.62
N ILE A 99 -10.10 -8.82 -4.33
CA ILE A 99 -10.89 -9.61 -5.28
C ILE A 99 -12.16 -8.88 -5.69
N ALA A 100 -12.87 -8.25 -4.75
CA ALA A 100 -14.07 -7.49 -5.05
C ALA A 100 -13.78 -6.29 -5.96
N ASP A 101 -12.70 -5.54 -5.69
CA ASP A 101 -12.27 -4.41 -6.53
C ASP A 101 -11.95 -4.85 -7.97
N MET A 102 -11.14 -5.90 -8.11
CA MET A 102 -10.81 -6.48 -9.42
C MET A 102 -12.03 -7.03 -10.15
N SER A 103 -12.96 -7.69 -9.44
CA SER A 103 -14.17 -8.25 -10.04
C SER A 103 -15.11 -7.16 -10.55
N ASN A 104 -15.25 -6.06 -9.79
CA ASN A 104 -16.02 -4.90 -10.22
C ASN A 104 -15.40 -4.27 -11.47
N TYR A 105 -14.07 -4.12 -11.51
CA TYR A 105 -13.40 -3.59 -12.70
C TYR A 105 -13.66 -4.43 -13.95
N LEU A 106 -13.61 -5.77 -13.83
CA LEU A 106 -13.92 -6.67 -14.94
C LEU A 106 -15.38 -6.55 -15.42
N GLU A 107 -16.32 -6.25 -14.52
CA GLU A 107 -17.74 -6.13 -14.86
C GLU A 107 -18.06 -4.78 -15.54
N TYR A 108 -17.42 -3.70 -15.11
CA TYR A 108 -17.83 -2.34 -15.49
C TYR A 108 -16.84 -1.60 -16.41
N CYS A 109 -15.60 -2.06 -16.51
CA CYS A 109 -14.54 -1.31 -17.21
C CYS A 109 -13.94 -2.05 -18.41
N ILE A 110 -14.26 -3.34 -18.59
CA ILE A 110 -13.80 -4.12 -19.75
C ILE A 110 -14.94 -4.24 -20.76
N ASP A 111 -14.70 -3.69 -21.95
CA ASP A 111 -15.54 -3.89 -23.13
C ASP A 111 -14.91 -5.04 -23.93
N ASP A 112 -15.63 -6.16 -24.06
CA ASP A 112 -15.12 -7.45 -24.58
C ASP A 112 -14.82 -7.43 -26.11
N GLU A 113 -14.71 -6.23 -26.68
CA GLU A 113 -14.63 -5.97 -28.11
C GLU A 113 -13.18 -5.90 -28.65
N SER A 114 -12.16 -5.74 -27.79
CA SER A 114 -10.75 -5.69 -28.20
C SER A 114 -9.90 -6.85 -27.66
N GLU A 115 -8.94 -7.33 -28.47
CA GLU A 115 -8.00 -8.40 -28.09
C GLU A 115 -7.16 -8.02 -26.86
N HIS A 116 -6.79 -6.74 -26.76
CA HIS A 116 -6.06 -6.20 -25.61
C HIS A 116 -6.87 -6.31 -24.32
N ASP A 117 -8.16 -5.99 -24.37
CA ASP A 117 -9.03 -6.01 -23.19
C ASP A 117 -9.30 -7.45 -22.74
N LEU A 118 -9.39 -8.39 -23.68
CA LEU A 118 -9.47 -9.82 -23.38
C LEU A 118 -8.21 -10.37 -22.70
N GLU A 119 -7.02 -10.01 -23.18
CA GLU A 119 -5.75 -10.41 -22.56
C GLU A 119 -5.60 -9.82 -21.15
N PHE A 120 -5.96 -8.54 -21.00
CA PHE A 120 -5.94 -7.86 -19.72
C PHE A 120 -6.89 -8.51 -18.72
N ALA A 121 -8.13 -8.78 -19.13
CA ALA A 121 -9.13 -9.45 -18.31
C ALA A 121 -8.71 -10.87 -17.91
N ALA A 122 -8.07 -11.62 -18.82
CA ALA A 122 -7.55 -12.95 -18.52
C ALA A 122 -6.48 -12.90 -17.42
N LYS A 123 -5.57 -11.92 -17.44
CA LYS A 123 -4.56 -11.73 -16.39
C LYS A 123 -5.19 -11.40 -15.03
N ILE A 124 -6.17 -10.50 -14.98
CA ILE A 124 -6.88 -10.19 -13.73
C ILE A 124 -7.56 -11.43 -13.16
N LYS A 125 -8.24 -12.23 -14.01
CA LYS A 125 -8.88 -13.49 -13.58
C LYS A 125 -7.85 -14.47 -12.98
N GLN A 126 -6.67 -14.60 -13.59
CA GLN A 126 -5.59 -15.43 -13.04
C GLN A 126 -5.12 -14.96 -11.66
N ILE A 127 -5.03 -13.64 -11.45
CA ILE A 127 -4.68 -13.07 -10.13
C ILE A 127 -5.77 -13.37 -9.10
N ILE A 128 -7.05 -13.17 -9.45
CA ILE A 128 -8.19 -13.50 -8.59
C ILE A 128 -8.15 -14.98 -8.17
N ASP A 129 -7.91 -15.90 -9.11
CA ASP A 129 -7.85 -17.33 -8.83
C ASP A 129 -6.66 -17.69 -7.93
N SER A 130 -5.52 -17.03 -8.13
CA SER A 130 -4.34 -17.18 -7.25
C SER A 130 -4.64 -16.72 -5.82
N LEU A 131 -5.37 -15.62 -5.64
CA LEU A 131 -5.77 -15.12 -4.32
C LEU A 131 -6.76 -16.06 -3.61
N LYS A 132 -7.70 -16.66 -4.35
CA LYS A 132 -8.70 -17.59 -3.79
C LYS A 132 -8.10 -18.93 -3.33
N THR A 133 -6.97 -19.32 -3.92
CA THR A 133 -6.33 -20.62 -3.67
C THR A 133 -5.14 -20.55 -2.73
N SER A 134 -4.64 -19.34 -2.46
CA SER A 134 -3.60 -19.12 -1.45
C SER A 134 -4.24 -19.15 -0.06
N ASP A 135 -3.71 -19.97 0.86
CA ASP A 135 -4.09 -19.96 2.28
C ASP A 135 -3.74 -18.63 2.97
#